data_AF-A0A257ZQV4-F1
#
_entry.id   AF-A0A257ZQV4-F1
#
_cell.length_a   1.000
_cell.length_b   1.000
_cell.length_c   1.000
_cell.angle_alpha   90.00
_cell.angle_beta   90.00
_cell.angle_gamma   90.00
#
_symmetry.space_group_name_H-M   'P 1'
#
loop_
_entity.id
_entity.type
_entity.pdbx_description
1 polymer ?
#
loop_
_entity_poly.entity_id
_entity_poly.type
_entity_poly.pdbx_seq_one_letter_code
_entity_poly.pdbx_strand_id
1 'polypeptide(L)' 'MKVDWIGPEAEVRLTWAGLMAALEAGHQRPRAEIADLFLYRGADTLLDRGAWIDGIGALVKVGTIVPGNA' A
#
# COMPACT_ATOMS: atom_id res chain seq x y z
N MET A 1 21.60 -10.33 2.77
CA MET A 1 20.21 -10.21 2.30
C MET A 1 20.17 -9.16 1.21
N LYS A 2 19.59 -9.47 0.04
CA LYS A 2 19.39 -8.50 -1.03
C LYS A 2 17.94 -8.01 -0.94
N VAL A 3 17.74 -6.69 -0.95
CA VAL A 3 16.42 -6.07 -1.06
C VAL A 3 16.28 -5.61 -2.51
N ASP A 4 15.26 -6.09 -3.21
CA ASP A 4 14.94 -5.60 -4.55
C ASP A 4 14.19 -4.28 -4.46
N TRP A 5 14.54 -3.33 -5.32
CA TRP A 5 13.92 -2.01 -5.38
C TRP A 5 13.05 -1.92 -6.64
N ILE A 6 11.80 -1.47 -6.46
CA ILE A 6 10.86 -1.21 -7.55
C ILE A 6 10.63 0.30 -7.59
N GLY A 7 11.14 0.97 -8.62
CA GLY A 7 11.01 2.42 -8.79
C GLY A 7 9.89 2.82 -9.75
N PRO A 8 9.81 4.12 -10.09
CA PRO A 8 8.80 4.66 -11.01
C PRO A 8 8.78 3.98 -12.40
N GLU A 9 9.91 3.40 -12.83
CA GLU A 9 10.01 2.64 -14.08
C GLU A 9 9.08 1.42 -14.15
N ALA A 10 8.48 1.01 -13.02
CA ALA A 10 7.48 -0.04 -13.00
C ALA A 10 6.16 0.39 -13.66
N GLU A 11 5.87 1.70 -13.72
CA GLU A 11 4.59 2.22 -14.23
C GLU A 11 4.31 1.77 -15.67
N VAL A 12 5.33 1.71 -16.53
CA VAL A 12 5.18 1.27 -17.93
C VAL A 12 4.79 -0.21 -18.06
N ARG A 13 4.92 -0.98 -16.98
CA ARG A 13 4.51 -2.39 -16.92
C ARG A 13 3.10 -2.56 -16.36
N LEU A 14 2.49 -1.50 -15.84
CA LEU A 14 1.16 -1.53 -15.26
C LEU A 14 0.12 -1.15 -16.31
N THR A 15 -1.02 -1.84 -16.27
CA THR A 15 -2.20 -1.49 -17.04
C THR A 15 -3.37 -1.33 -16.09
N TRP A 16 -4.33 -0.47 -16.45
CA TRP A 16 -5.53 -0.29 -15.65
C TRP A 16 -6.30 -1.60 -15.47
N ALA A 17 -6.47 -2.37 -16.54
CA ALA A 17 -7.13 -3.68 -16.49
C ALA A 17 -6.39 -4.67 -15.57
N GLY A 18 -5.05 -4.71 -15.64
CA GLY A 18 -4.24 -5.55 -14.77
C GLY A 18 -4.36 -5.18 -13.30
N LEU A 19 -4.39 -3.87 -12.99
CA LEU A 19 -4.59 -3.38 -11.62
C LEU A 19 -5.95 -3.80 -11.07
N MET A 20 -7.02 -3.62 -11.84
CA MET A 20 -8.37 -4.00 -11.43
C MET A 20 -8.49 -5.52 -11.21
N ALA A 21 -7.94 -6.34 -12.10
CA ALA A 21 -7.92 -7.79 -11.95
C ALA A 21 -7.13 -8.23 -10.70
N ALA A 22 -6.00 -7.57 -10.41
CA ALA A 22 -5.22 -7.86 -9.21
C ALA A 22 -5.97 -7.50 -7.92
N LEU A 23 -6.68 -6.37 -7.90
CA LEU A 23 -7.54 -5.99 -6.77
C LEU A 23 -8.66 -7.01 -6.56
N GLU A 24 -9.37 -7.39 -7.62
CA GLU A 24 -10.44 -8.40 -7.55
C GLU A 24 -9.91 -9.73 -7.01
N ALA A 25 -8.81 -10.24 -7.57
CA ALA A 25 -8.18 -11.47 -7.11
C ALA A 25 -7.73 -11.40 -5.65
N GLY A 26 -7.27 -10.23 -5.19
CA GLY A 26 -6.92 -9.97 -3.80
C GLY A 26 -8.12 -10.06 -2.85
N HIS A 27 -9.30 -9.58 -3.27
CA HIS A 27 -10.52 -9.65 -2.46
C HIS A 27 -11.10 -11.07 -2.31
N GLN A 28 -10.66 -12.02 -3.14
CA GLN A 28 -11.04 -13.44 -3.01
C GLN A 28 -10.17 -14.20 -1.99
N ARG A 29 -9.18 -13.54 -1.38
CA ARG A 29 -8.24 -14.15 -0.43
C ARG A 29 -8.77 -14.07 1.00
N PRO A 30 -8.16 -14.79 1.95
CA PRO A 30 -8.48 -14.63 3.37
C PRO A 30 -8.44 -13.15 3.77
N ARG A 31 -9.33 -12.79 4.69
CA ARG A 31 -9.39 -11.42 5.21
C ARG A 31 -8.07 -11.07 5.89
N ALA A 32 -7.51 -9.91 5.56
CA ALA A 32 -6.30 -9.41 6.19
C ALA A 32 -6.54 -9.03 7.67
N GLU A 33 -5.55 -9.28 8.53
CA GLU A 33 -5.38 -8.51 9.75
C GLU A 33 -4.74 -7.18 9.40
N ILE A 34 -5.29 -6.07 9.90
CA ILE A 34 -4.87 -4.71 9.53
C ILE A 34 -4.73 -3.88 10.81
N ALA A 35 -3.64 -3.13 10.89
CA ALA A 35 -3.41 -2.14 11.93
C ALA A 35 -2.90 -0.83 11.31
N ASP A 36 -3.36 0.29 11.89
CA ASP A 36 -3.00 1.63 11.45
C ASP A 36 -2.29 2.38 12.57
N LEU A 37 -1.23 3.10 12.21
CA LEU A 37 -0.56 4.09 13.05
C LEU A 37 -0.75 5.47 12.42
N PHE A 38 -1.22 6.43 13.23
CA PHE A 38 -1.38 7.82 12.83
C PHE A 38 -0.42 8.72 13.60
N LEU A 39 0.31 9.56 12.86
CA LEU A 39 1.08 10.67 13.43
C LEU A 39 0.53 11.99 12.88
N TYR A 40 0.36 12.97 13.76
CA TYR A 40 -0.21 14.28 13.41
C TYR A 40 0.83 15.39 13.59
N ARG A 41 0.92 16.28 12.60
CA ARG A 41 1.75 17.48 12.62
C ARG A 41 0.95 18.67 12.10
N GLY A 42 0.23 19.36 12.98
CA GLY A 42 -0.69 20.42 12.57
C GLY A 42 -1.81 19.85 11.69
N ALA A 43 -1.93 20.35 10.46
CA ALA A 43 -2.91 19.85 9.48
C ALA A 43 -2.42 18.60 8.71
N ASP A 44 -1.14 18.23 8.85
CA ASP A 44 -0.57 17.08 8.16
C ASP A 44 -0.82 15.79 8.94
N THR A 45 -1.08 14.70 8.22
CA THR A 45 -1.20 13.36 8.79
C THR A 45 -0.27 12.39 8.06
N LEU A 46 0.48 11.60 8.83
CA LEU A 46 1.13 10.39 8.33
C LEU A 46 0.29 9.19 8.76
N LEU A 47 -0.08 8.34 7.80
CA LEU A 47 -0.67 7.03 8.00
C LEU A 47 0.39 5.98 7.66
N ASP A 48 0.71 5.11 8.61
CA ASP A 48 1.37 3.84 8.34
C ASP A 48 0.36 2.70 8.53
N ARG A 49 0.08 1.97 7.45
CA ARG A 49 -0.81 0.81 7.47
C ARG A 49 -0.01 -0.47 7.30
N GLY A 50 -0.06 -1.33 8.30
CA GLY A 50 0.39 -2.72 8.22
C GLY A 50 -0.76 -3.66 7.88
N ALA A 51 -0.48 -4.67 7.06
CA ALA A 51 -1.43 -5.75 6.78
C ALA A 51 -0.73 -7.11 6.75
N TRP A 52 -1.41 -8.14 7.27
CA TRP A 52 -1.03 -9.54 7.14
C TRP A 52 -2.15 -10.33 6.48
N ILE A 53 -1.83 -11.08 5.41
CA ILE A 53 -2.77 -11.98 4.74
C ILE A 53 -2.18 -13.39 4.72
N ASP A 54 -2.90 -14.34 5.31
CA ASP A 54 -2.51 -15.74 5.32
C ASP A 54 -2.35 -16.30 3.91
N GLY A 55 -1.20 -16.92 3.66
CA GLY A 55 -0.84 -17.48 2.35
C GLY A 55 -0.33 -16.46 1.32
N ILE A 56 -0.19 -15.18 1.66
CA ILE A 56 0.42 -14.15 0.80
C ILE A 56 1.63 -13.52 1.48
N GLY A 57 1.47 -13.03 2.71
CA GLY A 57 2.53 -12.39 3.49
C GLY A 57 2.10 -11.07 4.13
N ALA A 58 3.10 -10.27 4.50
CA ALA A 58 2.94 -9.00 5.21
C ALA A 58 3.46 -7.82 4.38
N LEU A 59 2.81 -6.66 4.52
CA LEU A 59 3.24 -5.42 3.89
C LEU A 59 2.95 -4.22 4.79
N VAL A 60 3.79 -3.19 4.71
CA VAL A 60 3.57 -1.87 5.29
C VAL A 60 3.50 -0.83 4.18
N LYS A 61 2.56 0.12 4.29
CA LYS A 61 2.44 1.26 3.37
C LYS A 61 2.31 2.54 4.18
N VAL A 62 3.28 3.43 4.01
CA VAL A 62 3.27 4.79 4.56
C VAL A 62 2.72 5.76 3.52
N GLY A 63 1.70 6.52 3.90
CA GLY A 63 1.12 7.60 3.11
C GLY A 63 1.02 8.89 3.92
N THR A 64 1.14 10.03 3.25
CA THR A 64 0.98 11.34 3.85
C THR A 64 -0.23 12.07 3.27
N ILE A 65 -0.97 12.75 4.14
CA ILE A 65 -2.03 13.68 3.78
C ILE A 65 -1.54 15.06 4.18
N VAL A 66 -1.22 15.89 3.17
CA VAL A 66 -0.65 17.22 3.33
C VAL A 66 -1.54 18.21 2.59
N PRO A 67 -2.53 18.84 3.26
CA PRO A 67 -3.52 19.69 2.60
C PRO A 67 -2.92 20.87 1.80
N GLY A 68 -1.73 21.32 2.17
CA GLY A 68 -1.02 22.41 1.48
C GLY A 68 -0.20 21.99 0.25
N ASN A 69 -0.26 20.74 -0.18
CA ASN A 69 0.59 20.19 -1.26
C ASN A 69 -0.10 20.18 -2.64
N ALA A 70 -0.94 21.19 -2.90
CA ALA A 70 -1.61 21.40 -4.17
C ALA A 70 -0.65 21.90 -5.26
#